data_AF-A0A1I2PVK9-F1
#
_entry.id   AF-A0A1I2PVK9-F1
#
_cell.length_a   1.000
_cell.length_b   1.000
_cell.length_c   1.000
_cell.angle_alpha   90.00
_cell.angle_beta   90.00
_cell.angle_gamma   90.00
#
_symmetry.space_group_name_H-M   'P 1'
#
loop_
_entity.id
_entity.type
_entity.pdbx_description
1 polymer ?
#
loop_
_entity_poly.entity_id
_entity_poly.type
_entity_poly.pdbx_seq_one_letter_code
_entity_poly.pdbx_strand_id
1 'polypeptide(L)'
;MTIFGESAGSASVTFLPLIEGSEGLFKRCIAQSANIAYCDTMEHGIHVTQSFLSVTGCQTMDELMELTTEEIIDAYLKAAAIDGNCLLGAANFPLLDGITLPEDRAVMYEMWGDEKRSKIDLLIGSNQDEIRYFLPLEGGEEAFANTLSWIAKRDRAMLNDQEKVMYDEFMNTLANESELSRLEQYCNDINFRAGNTNIAIRHSAAGGNTYMYFIKKPVTTPYLGVMHAAELPYLFDTPSTDPMGSGEIVSAEDCEFRHVIKEMWTNFARTGNPSTDKYEWKKFSGDDRQTMVFDDDIGMQKDIFGRREDLMMSWAERLGNGSSKRVC
;
A
#
# COMPACT_ATOMS: atom_id res chain seq x y z
N MET A 1 8.54 -3.14 21.52
CA MET A 1 9.19 -3.03 20.19
C MET A 1 8.17 -2.46 19.21
N THR A 2 8.61 -1.62 18.29
CA THR A 2 7.79 -1.10 17.18
C THR A 2 8.38 -1.66 15.89
N ILE A 3 7.55 -2.25 15.05
CA ILE A 3 7.90 -2.60 13.67
C ILE A 3 7.31 -1.54 12.74
N PHE A 4 8.06 -1.21 11.70
CA PHE A 4 7.66 -0.22 10.72
C PHE A 4 8.23 -0.55 9.35
N GLY A 5 7.51 -0.17 8.31
CA GLY A 5 7.89 -0.44 6.94
C GLY A 5 7.09 0.40 5.96
N GLU A 6 7.69 0.59 4.80
CA GLU A 6 7.12 1.31 3.65
C GLU A 6 6.90 0.31 2.51
N SER A 7 5.86 0.54 1.69
CA SER A 7 5.54 -0.31 0.54
C SER A 7 5.40 -1.79 0.92
N ALA A 8 6.10 -2.71 0.23
CA ALA A 8 6.16 -4.13 0.59
C ALA A 8 6.54 -4.39 2.06
N GLY A 9 7.34 -3.50 2.68
CA GLY A 9 7.62 -3.51 4.12
C GLY A 9 6.39 -3.17 4.96
N SER A 10 5.55 -2.22 4.53
CA SER A 10 4.26 -1.93 5.18
C SER A 10 3.28 -3.10 5.04
N ALA A 11 3.20 -3.71 3.85
CA ALA A 11 2.43 -4.93 3.66
C ALA A 11 2.89 -6.02 4.65
N SER A 12 4.20 -6.24 4.77
CA SER A 12 4.78 -7.16 5.76
C SER A 12 4.40 -6.80 7.21
N VAL A 13 4.51 -5.53 7.60
CA VAL A 13 4.10 -5.05 8.94
C VAL A 13 2.62 -5.24 9.22
N THR A 14 1.78 -5.26 8.19
CA THR A 14 0.35 -5.54 8.31
C THR A 14 0.00 -7.03 8.25
N PHE A 15 0.85 -7.87 7.66
CA PHE A 15 0.72 -9.34 7.68
C PHE A 15 1.26 -9.98 8.96
N LEU A 16 2.36 -9.48 9.52
CA LEU A 16 3.01 -10.07 10.70
C LEU A 16 2.04 -10.26 11.90
N PRO A 17 1.13 -9.32 12.22
CA PRO A 17 0.11 -9.52 13.27
C PRO A 17 -0.87 -10.66 12.99
N LEU A 18 -1.02 -11.07 11.72
CA LEU A 18 -1.97 -12.10 11.30
C LEU A 18 -1.39 -13.51 11.49
N ILE A 19 -0.06 -13.64 11.45
CA ILE A 19 0.67 -14.91 11.58
C ILE A 19 0.59 -15.43 13.02
N GLU A 20 0.30 -16.71 13.17
CA GLU A 20 0.28 -17.41 14.46
C GLU A 20 1.68 -17.41 15.11
N GLY A 21 1.76 -17.12 16.42
CA GLY A 21 3.02 -17.05 17.15
C GLY A 21 3.71 -15.68 17.12
N SER A 22 3.12 -14.69 16.45
CA SER A 22 3.63 -13.31 16.45
C SER A 22 3.30 -12.52 17.73
N GLU A 23 2.49 -13.07 18.62
CA GLU A 23 1.96 -12.37 19.79
C GLU A 23 3.08 -11.99 20.76
N GLY A 24 3.13 -10.72 21.14
CA GLY A 24 4.11 -10.21 22.08
C GLY A 24 5.50 -9.93 21.47
N LEU A 25 5.74 -10.24 20.19
CA LEU A 25 7.00 -9.90 19.52
C LEU A 25 7.12 -8.39 19.28
N PHE A 26 6.01 -7.74 18.99
CA PHE A 26 5.92 -6.29 18.82
C PHE A 26 4.66 -5.75 19.50
N LYS A 27 4.74 -4.47 19.87
CA LYS A 27 3.66 -3.75 20.53
C LYS A 27 2.99 -2.75 19.60
N ARG A 28 3.69 -2.32 18.55
CA ARG A 28 3.26 -1.25 17.66
C ARG A 28 3.66 -1.52 16.23
N CYS A 29 2.80 -1.11 15.31
CA CYS A 29 3.02 -1.17 13.87
C CYS A 29 2.91 0.23 13.28
N ILE A 30 3.86 0.59 12.41
CA ILE A 30 3.76 1.76 11.53
C ILE A 30 3.74 1.26 10.09
N ALA A 31 2.61 1.41 9.42
CA ALA A 31 2.33 0.93 8.08
C ALA A 31 2.27 2.10 7.09
N GLN A 32 3.30 2.25 6.26
CA GLN A 32 3.43 3.35 5.32
C GLN A 32 3.16 2.87 3.88
N SER A 33 2.05 3.33 3.30
CA SER A 33 1.80 3.21 1.86
C SER A 33 1.70 1.77 1.33
N ALA A 34 1.22 0.81 2.14
CA ALA A 34 0.69 -0.47 1.68
C ALA A 34 -0.06 -1.20 2.81
N ASN A 35 -0.79 -2.26 2.46
CA ASN A 35 -1.57 -3.07 3.40
C ASN A 35 -1.64 -4.54 2.98
N ILE A 36 -2.47 -5.32 3.69
CA ILE A 36 -2.69 -6.75 3.47
C ILE A 36 -3.29 -7.11 2.09
N ALA A 37 -3.73 -6.14 1.28
CA ALA A 37 -4.21 -6.39 -0.08
C ALA A 37 -3.09 -6.79 -1.05
N TYR A 38 -1.82 -6.55 -0.68
CA TYR A 38 -0.63 -6.97 -1.42
C TYR A 38 -0.30 -8.44 -1.15
N CYS A 39 -1.22 -9.32 -1.55
CA CYS A 39 -1.10 -10.77 -1.47
C CYS A 39 -1.62 -11.41 -2.77
N ASP A 40 -1.13 -12.62 -3.05
CA ASP A 40 -1.54 -13.43 -4.20
C ASP A 40 -2.33 -14.66 -3.75
N THR A 41 -3.17 -15.20 -4.62
CA THR A 41 -3.83 -16.48 -4.37
C THR A 41 -2.87 -17.65 -4.65
N MET A 42 -3.14 -18.81 -4.06
CA MET A 42 -2.39 -20.02 -4.41
C MET A 42 -2.47 -20.38 -5.90
N GLU A 43 -3.60 -20.13 -6.55
CA GLU A 43 -3.75 -20.32 -8.01
C GLU A 43 -2.74 -19.47 -8.79
N HIS A 44 -2.60 -18.19 -8.43
CA HIS A 44 -1.64 -17.31 -9.08
C HIS A 44 -0.19 -17.73 -8.78
N GLY A 45 0.12 -18.09 -7.53
CA GLY A 45 1.45 -18.61 -7.17
C GLY A 45 1.85 -19.88 -7.93
N ILE A 46 0.90 -20.79 -8.16
CA ILE A 46 1.10 -22.00 -8.98
C ILE A 46 1.36 -21.61 -10.44
N HIS A 47 0.60 -20.67 -10.99
CA HIS A 47 0.80 -20.17 -12.36
C HIS A 47 2.19 -19.58 -12.55
N VAL A 48 2.62 -18.69 -11.66
CA VAL A 48 3.98 -18.08 -11.68
C VAL A 48 5.05 -19.15 -11.58
N THR A 49 4.85 -20.14 -10.70
CA THR A 49 5.78 -21.27 -10.56
C THR A 49 5.87 -22.08 -11.85
N GLN A 50 4.74 -22.34 -12.53
CA GLN A 50 4.73 -23.04 -13.81
C GLN A 50 5.45 -22.27 -14.92
N SER A 51 5.24 -20.94 -14.99
CA SER A 51 5.96 -20.06 -15.91
C SER A 51 7.48 -20.14 -15.66
N PHE A 52 7.90 -20.10 -14.40
CA PHE A 52 9.31 -20.25 -14.00
C PHE A 52 9.90 -21.62 -14.37
N LEU A 53 9.18 -22.71 -14.09
CA LEU A 53 9.59 -24.08 -14.45
C LEU A 53 9.69 -24.27 -15.96
N SER A 54 8.84 -23.62 -16.74
CA SER A 54 8.90 -23.70 -18.21
C SER A 54 10.18 -23.08 -18.80
N VAL A 55 10.74 -22.08 -18.12
CA VAL A 55 11.98 -21.40 -18.53
C VAL A 55 13.21 -22.18 -18.09
N THR A 56 13.21 -22.70 -16.86
CA THR A 56 14.35 -23.44 -16.30
C THR A 56 14.44 -24.88 -16.82
N GLY A 57 13.30 -25.49 -17.17
CA GLY A 57 13.20 -26.91 -17.52
C GLY A 57 13.21 -27.85 -16.31
N CYS A 58 13.39 -27.32 -15.09
CA CYS A 58 13.40 -28.11 -13.86
C CYS A 58 12.05 -28.81 -13.64
N GLN A 59 12.09 -30.02 -13.09
CA GLN A 59 10.93 -30.86 -12.78
C GLN A 59 10.84 -31.19 -11.28
N THR A 60 11.90 -30.96 -10.53
CA THR A 60 11.98 -31.30 -9.09
C THR A 60 12.59 -30.17 -8.27
N MET A 61 12.34 -30.19 -6.96
CA MET A 61 12.98 -29.26 -6.04
C MET A 61 14.49 -29.44 -5.97
N ASP A 62 15.01 -30.66 -6.13
CA ASP A 62 16.45 -30.91 -6.10
C ASP A 62 17.14 -30.21 -7.28
N GLU A 63 16.56 -30.32 -8.49
CA GLU A 63 17.06 -29.60 -9.68
C GLU A 63 16.98 -28.07 -9.49
N LEU A 64 15.93 -27.56 -8.85
CA LEU A 64 15.82 -26.14 -8.53
C LEU A 64 16.88 -25.67 -7.53
N MET A 65 17.21 -26.49 -6.54
CA MET A 65 18.22 -26.18 -5.52
C MET A 65 19.65 -26.24 -6.06
N GLU A 66 19.87 -26.87 -7.23
CA GLU A 66 21.14 -26.87 -7.94
C GLU A 66 21.37 -25.58 -8.75
N LEU A 67 20.31 -24.80 -9.04
CA LEU A 67 20.43 -23.53 -9.74
C LEU A 67 21.19 -22.50 -8.89
N THR A 68 22.05 -21.75 -9.56
CA THR A 68 22.68 -20.57 -8.96
C THR A 68 21.68 -19.43 -8.81
N THR A 69 21.98 -18.49 -7.92
CA THR A 69 21.17 -17.27 -7.75
C THR A 69 21.01 -16.50 -9.07
N GLU A 70 22.04 -16.45 -9.90
CA GLU A 70 22.01 -15.77 -11.20
C GLU A 70 21.05 -16.46 -12.18
N GLU A 71 21.08 -17.79 -12.24
CA GLU A 71 20.15 -18.57 -13.07
C GLU A 71 18.69 -18.41 -12.61
N ILE A 72 18.45 -18.36 -11.30
CA ILE A 72 17.11 -18.10 -10.75
C ILE A 72 16.61 -16.72 -11.16
N ILE A 73 17.43 -15.66 -11.02
CA ILE A 73 17.04 -14.30 -11.38
C ILE A 73 16.77 -14.20 -12.88
N ASP A 74 17.65 -14.73 -13.73
CA ASP A 74 17.49 -14.69 -15.19
C ASP A 74 16.25 -15.46 -15.65
N ALA A 75 16.00 -16.65 -15.09
CA ALA A 75 14.81 -17.42 -15.40
C ALA A 75 13.53 -16.70 -14.96
N TYR A 76 13.55 -16.04 -13.79
CA TYR A 76 12.42 -15.26 -13.30
C TYR A 76 12.09 -14.07 -14.22
N LEU A 77 13.10 -13.29 -14.61
CA LEU A 77 12.92 -12.15 -15.52
C LEU A 77 12.39 -12.60 -16.89
N LYS A 78 12.89 -13.71 -17.41
CA LYS A 78 12.39 -14.32 -18.66
C LYS A 78 10.93 -14.77 -18.52
N ALA A 79 10.59 -15.45 -17.44
CA ALA A 79 9.22 -15.90 -17.18
C ALA A 79 8.26 -14.71 -17.10
N ALA A 80 8.63 -13.65 -16.36
CA ALA A 80 7.83 -12.43 -16.24
C ALA A 80 7.62 -11.74 -17.60
N ALA A 81 8.65 -11.70 -18.45
CA ALA A 81 8.55 -11.10 -19.79
C ALA A 81 7.65 -11.89 -20.75
N ILE A 82 7.57 -13.22 -20.60
CA ILE A 82 6.71 -14.08 -21.41
C ILE A 82 5.25 -13.98 -20.96
N ASP A 83 5.02 -14.04 -19.66
CA ASP A 83 3.69 -14.16 -19.07
C ASP A 83 2.95 -12.82 -19.06
N GLY A 84 3.65 -11.67 -19.05
CA GLY A 84 3.05 -10.34 -19.16
C GLY A 84 2.11 -9.93 -18.01
N ASN A 85 1.80 -10.86 -17.10
CA ASN A 85 0.80 -10.76 -16.04
C ASN A 85 1.31 -10.09 -14.76
N CYS A 86 2.49 -9.46 -14.82
CA CYS A 86 3.07 -8.75 -13.70
C CYS A 86 3.01 -7.25 -13.95
N LEU A 87 2.12 -6.54 -13.27
CA LEU A 87 2.43 -5.15 -12.96
C LEU A 87 3.76 -5.18 -12.17
N LEU A 88 4.79 -4.49 -12.69
CA LEU A 88 6.13 -4.36 -12.10
C LEU A 88 7.05 -5.60 -12.12
N GLY A 89 6.74 -6.64 -12.89
CA GLY A 89 7.63 -7.82 -12.99
C GLY A 89 7.79 -8.62 -11.68
N ALA A 90 6.96 -8.35 -10.66
CA ALA A 90 7.03 -8.97 -9.34
C ALA A 90 5.70 -9.67 -9.01
N ALA A 91 5.54 -10.93 -9.43
CA ALA A 91 4.40 -11.79 -9.05
C ALA A 91 4.75 -12.74 -7.89
N ASN A 92 5.36 -12.20 -6.83
CA ASN A 92 5.74 -12.96 -5.64
C ASN A 92 5.24 -12.26 -4.37
N PHE A 93 3.98 -11.84 -4.32
CA PHE A 93 3.41 -11.36 -3.05
C PHE A 93 3.20 -12.54 -2.09
N PRO A 94 3.12 -12.29 -0.76
CA PRO A 94 2.71 -13.32 0.19
C PRO A 94 1.44 -14.06 -0.28
N LEU A 95 1.46 -15.38 -0.18
CA LEU A 95 0.38 -16.22 -0.66
C LEU A 95 -0.68 -16.43 0.43
N LEU A 96 -1.94 -16.42 0.01
CA LEU A 96 -3.08 -16.89 0.81
C LEU A 96 -3.05 -18.42 0.86
N ASP A 97 -2.10 -18.96 1.62
CA ASP A 97 -1.71 -20.38 1.62
C ASP A 97 -2.48 -21.25 2.62
N GLY A 98 -3.26 -20.65 3.53
CA GLY A 98 -3.95 -21.34 4.62
C GLY A 98 -3.01 -21.85 5.72
N ILE A 99 -1.71 -21.55 5.63
CA ILE A 99 -0.66 -21.98 6.57
C ILE A 99 -0.11 -20.76 7.30
N THR A 100 0.47 -19.82 6.56
CA THR A 100 1.03 -18.58 7.07
C THR A 100 -0.03 -17.49 7.13
N LEU A 101 -0.86 -17.39 6.08
CA LEU A 101 -1.95 -16.44 5.95
C LEU A 101 -3.27 -17.16 5.66
N PRO A 102 -4.43 -16.61 6.08
CA PRO A 102 -5.73 -17.15 5.70
C PRO A 102 -5.89 -17.27 4.17
N GLU A 103 -6.68 -18.25 3.71
CA GLU A 103 -6.98 -18.45 2.28
C GLU A 103 -7.85 -17.32 1.67
N ASP A 104 -8.49 -16.50 2.51
CA ASP A 104 -9.38 -15.42 2.11
C ASP A 104 -8.92 -14.08 2.69
N ARG A 105 -8.77 -13.07 1.82
CA ARG A 105 -8.45 -11.69 2.20
C ARG A 105 -9.46 -11.08 3.15
N ALA A 106 -10.75 -11.36 2.98
CA ALA A 106 -11.78 -10.82 3.85
C ALA A 106 -11.55 -11.24 5.31
N VAL A 107 -11.10 -12.48 5.53
CA VAL A 107 -10.73 -12.98 6.87
C VAL A 107 -9.58 -12.19 7.47
N MET A 108 -8.57 -11.81 6.67
CA MET A 108 -7.47 -10.97 7.15
C MET A 108 -7.96 -9.58 7.61
N TYR A 109 -8.91 -8.97 6.90
CA TYR A 109 -9.53 -7.72 7.35
C TYR A 109 -10.33 -7.92 8.65
N GLU A 110 -11.14 -8.98 8.75
CA GLU A 110 -11.86 -9.30 9.99
C GLU A 110 -10.92 -9.50 11.20
N MET A 111 -9.77 -10.16 11.00
CA MET A 111 -8.76 -10.34 12.04
C MET A 111 -8.20 -9.01 12.56
N TRP A 112 -8.06 -7.99 11.71
CA TRP A 112 -7.66 -6.65 12.17
C TRP A 112 -8.69 -5.98 13.08
N GLY A 113 -9.94 -6.45 13.09
CA GLY A 113 -11.01 -6.02 13.99
C GLY A 113 -11.22 -6.90 15.21
N ASP A 114 -10.28 -7.78 15.57
CA ASP A 114 -10.39 -8.65 16.74
C ASP A 114 -9.71 -8.07 18.01
N GLU A 115 -10.03 -8.66 19.17
CA GLU A 115 -9.45 -8.28 20.47
C GLU A 115 -7.93 -8.51 20.56
N LYS A 116 -7.40 -9.40 19.71
CA LYS A 116 -5.99 -9.76 19.73
C LYS A 116 -5.16 -8.69 19.02
N ARG A 117 -5.63 -8.20 17.87
CA ARG A 117 -4.96 -7.17 17.07
C ARG A 117 -5.19 -5.78 17.65
N SER A 118 -6.33 -5.53 18.30
CA SER A 118 -6.58 -4.26 19.01
C SER A 118 -5.60 -3.95 20.16
N LYS A 119 -4.82 -4.95 20.60
CA LYS A 119 -3.73 -4.77 21.59
C LYS A 119 -2.45 -4.20 20.99
N ILE A 120 -2.35 -4.07 19.67
CA ILE A 120 -1.20 -3.49 18.95
C ILE A 120 -1.52 -2.02 18.66
N ASP A 121 -0.62 -1.10 18.99
CA ASP A 121 -0.81 0.30 18.56
C ASP A 121 -0.57 0.40 17.05
N LEU A 122 -1.45 1.06 16.29
CA LEU A 122 -1.34 1.19 14.83
C LEU A 122 -1.23 2.65 14.39
N LEU A 123 -0.19 2.96 13.61
CA LEU A 123 -0.08 4.18 12.81
C LEU A 123 -0.05 3.76 11.34
N ILE A 124 -0.99 4.24 10.52
CA ILE A 124 -1.13 3.80 9.12
C ILE A 124 -1.42 5.00 8.22
N GLY A 125 -0.94 4.99 6.98
CA GLY A 125 -1.18 6.11 6.07
C GLY A 125 -0.58 5.95 4.69
N SER A 126 -0.68 7.00 3.90
CA SER A 126 -0.30 7.01 2.49
C SER A 126 0.03 8.43 2.01
N ASN A 127 0.61 8.52 0.83
CA ASN A 127 0.95 9.76 0.14
C ASN A 127 -0.12 10.16 -0.90
N GLN A 128 -0.05 11.40 -1.39
CA GLN A 128 -1.05 11.97 -2.31
C GLN A 128 -1.01 11.38 -3.73
N ASP A 129 0.17 11.03 -4.22
CA ASP A 129 0.39 10.70 -5.63
C ASP A 129 1.11 9.35 -5.78
N GLU A 130 0.84 8.40 -4.88
CA GLU A 130 1.46 7.05 -4.79
C GLU A 130 1.79 6.44 -6.16
N ILE A 131 0.79 6.35 -7.02
CA ILE A 131 0.88 5.65 -8.30
C ILE A 131 1.85 6.32 -9.29
N ARG A 132 2.15 7.61 -9.14
CA ARG A 132 3.06 8.33 -10.04
C ARG A 132 4.51 7.86 -9.90
N TYR A 133 4.86 7.20 -8.79
CA TYR A 133 6.16 6.53 -8.64
C TYR A 133 6.47 5.55 -9.79
N PHE A 134 5.44 4.92 -10.36
CA PHE A 134 5.60 3.93 -11.43
C PHE A 134 5.65 4.55 -12.83
N LEU A 135 5.35 5.85 -13.00
CA LEU A 135 5.33 6.51 -14.30
C LEU A 135 6.66 6.36 -15.08
N PRO A 136 7.85 6.56 -14.48
CA PRO A 136 9.11 6.33 -15.19
C PRO A 136 9.34 4.86 -15.54
N LEU A 137 8.87 3.93 -14.71
CA LEU A 137 9.03 2.48 -14.89
C LEU A 137 8.15 1.95 -16.03
N GLU A 138 7.00 2.57 -16.26
CA GLU A 138 6.13 2.27 -17.40
C GLU A 138 6.66 2.83 -18.73
N GLY A 139 7.71 3.67 -18.71
CA GLY A 139 8.30 4.24 -19.91
C GLY A 139 7.69 5.58 -20.35
N GLY A 140 7.04 6.30 -19.43
CA GLY A 140 6.52 7.66 -19.65
C GLY A 140 4.99 7.76 -19.63
N GLU A 141 4.47 8.99 -19.81
CA GLU A 141 3.05 9.30 -19.59
C GLU A 141 2.08 8.46 -20.42
N GLU A 142 2.40 8.20 -21.70
CA GLU A 142 1.49 7.45 -22.59
C GLU A 142 1.33 5.99 -22.12
N ALA A 143 2.44 5.30 -21.87
CA ALA A 143 2.42 3.93 -21.39
C ALA A 143 1.78 3.84 -20.00
N PHE A 144 2.14 4.77 -19.11
CA PHE A 144 1.53 4.88 -17.78
C PHE A 144 0.01 5.05 -17.85
N ALA A 145 -0.49 5.98 -18.68
CA ALA A 145 -1.93 6.20 -18.86
C ALA A 145 -2.64 4.95 -19.39
N ASN A 146 -2.02 4.24 -20.34
CA ASN A 146 -2.54 2.97 -20.86
C ASN A 146 -2.62 1.90 -19.77
N THR A 147 -1.59 1.79 -18.93
CA THR A 147 -1.55 0.87 -17.79
C THR A 147 -2.65 1.19 -16.78
N LEU A 148 -2.84 2.46 -16.38
CA LEU A 148 -3.93 2.83 -15.46
C LEU A 148 -5.32 2.57 -16.08
N SER A 149 -5.49 2.85 -17.37
CA SER A 149 -6.75 2.55 -18.09
C SER A 149 -7.05 1.06 -18.12
N TRP A 150 -6.01 0.22 -18.32
CA TRP A 150 -6.14 -1.23 -18.29
C TRP A 150 -6.54 -1.72 -16.89
N ILE A 151 -5.88 -1.25 -15.83
CA ILE A 151 -6.21 -1.58 -14.43
C ILE A 151 -7.69 -1.27 -14.16
N ALA A 152 -8.13 -0.04 -14.45
CA ALA A 152 -9.49 0.40 -14.19
C ALA A 152 -10.54 -0.42 -14.96
N LYS A 153 -10.28 -0.75 -16.23
CA LYS A 153 -11.17 -1.60 -17.04
C LYS A 153 -11.23 -3.04 -16.52
N ARG A 154 -10.08 -3.61 -16.18
CA ARG A 154 -9.96 -4.96 -15.60
C ARG A 154 -10.75 -5.04 -14.31
N ASP A 155 -10.54 -4.08 -13.41
CA ASP A 155 -11.20 -4.05 -12.10
C ASP A 155 -12.71 -3.92 -12.25
N ARG A 156 -13.17 -2.97 -13.07
CA ARG A 156 -14.61 -2.80 -13.38
C ARG A 156 -15.24 -4.06 -13.99
N ALA A 157 -14.48 -4.85 -14.77
CA ALA A 157 -14.98 -6.10 -15.36
C ALA A 157 -15.18 -7.22 -14.31
N MET A 158 -14.46 -7.17 -13.18
CA MET A 158 -14.60 -8.11 -12.07
C MET A 158 -15.75 -7.76 -11.11
N LEU A 159 -16.28 -6.54 -11.20
CA LEU A 159 -17.37 -6.06 -10.36
C LEU A 159 -18.73 -6.68 -10.72
N ASN A 160 -19.55 -6.90 -9.69
CA ASN A 160 -20.97 -7.19 -9.88
C ASN A 160 -21.75 -5.91 -10.28
N ASP A 161 -23.03 -6.03 -10.61
CA ASP A 161 -23.81 -4.91 -11.14
C ASP A 161 -23.97 -3.75 -10.14
N GLN A 162 -24.12 -4.05 -8.84
CA GLN A 162 -24.21 -3.03 -7.80
C GLN A 162 -22.88 -2.30 -7.61
N GLU A 163 -21.77 -3.03 -7.65
CA GLU A 163 -20.42 -2.46 -7.57
C GLU A 163 -20.06 -1.64 -8.79
N LYS A 164 -20.51 -2.02 -9.99
CA LYS A 164 -20.33 -1.19 -11.20
C LYS A 164 -21.01 0.17 -11.06
N VAL A 165 -22.20 0.22 -10.46
CA VAL A 165 -22.89 1.49 -10.18
C VAL A 165 -22.06 2.35 -9.22
N MET A 166 -21.52 1.75 -8.16
CA MET A 166 -20.67 2.47 -7.19
C MET A 166 -19.32 2.90 -7.80
N TYR A 167 -18.72 2.08 -8.67
CA TYR A 167 -17.53 2.46 -9.45
C TYR A 167 -17.83 3.65 -10.37
N ASP A 168 -18.95 3.62 -11.09
CA ASP A 168 -19.33 4.72 -11.97
C ASP A 168 -19.62 5.99 -11.16
N GLU A 169 -20.23 5.87 -9.97
CA GLU A 169 -20.38 6.97 -9.01
C GLU A 169 -19.02 7.51 -8.54
N PHE A 170 -18.06 6.63 -8.21
CA PHE A 170 -16.69 7.02 -7.81
C PHE A 170 -16.06 7.87 -8.92
N MET A 171 -16.09 7.37 -10.15
CA MET A 171 -15.52 8.08 -11.29
C MET A 171 -16.21 9.44 -11.52
N ASN A 172 -17.50 9.55 -11.20
CA ASN A 172 -18.25 10.81 -11.30
C ASN A 172 -17.92 11.82 -10.19
N THR A 173 -17.45 11.38 -9.01
CA THR A 173 -16.96 12.33 -7.97
C THR A 173 -15.76 13.15 -8.46
N LEU A 174 -15.06 12.67 -9.49
CA LEU A 174 -13.90 13.29 -10.12
C LEU A 174 -14.21 13.80 -11.54
N ALA A 175 -15.48 14.07 -11.89
CA ALA A 175 -15.87 14.43 -13.26
C ALA A 175 -15.27 15.75 -13.79
N ASN A 176 -14.78 16.61 -12.90
CA ASN A 176 -14.12 17.88 -13.27
C ASN A 176 -12.61 17.71 -13.52
N GLU A 177 -12.06 16.54 -13.21
CA GLU A 177 -10.65 16.21 -13.42
C GLU A 177 -10.40 15.70 -14.85
N SER A 178 -9.14 15.75 -15.29
CA SER A 178 -8.75 15.07 -16.53
C SER A 178 -8.92 13.56 -16.41
N GLU A 179 -9.10 12.84 -17.52
CA GLU A 179 -9.25 11.37 -17.48
C GLU A 179 -8.05 10.69 -16.82
N LEU A 180 -6.83 11.18 -17.09
CA LEU A 180 -5.62 10.66 -16.44
C LEU A 180 -5.66 10.89 -14.92
N SER A 181 -6.01 12.10 -14.46
CA SER A 181 -6.15 12.41 -13.03
C SER A 181 -7.19 11.51 -12.35
N ARG A 182 -8.32 11.23 -13.01
CA ARG A 182 -9.33 10.30 -12.50
C ARG A 182 -8.78 8.88 -12.32
N LEU A 183 -8.04 8.39 -13.31
CA LEU A 183 -7.41 7.07 -13.27
C LEU A 183 -6.30 6.99 -12.22
N GLU A 184 -5.50 8.05 -12.05
CA GLU A 184 -4.50 8.16 -11.00
C GLU A 184 -5.15 8.11 -9.61
N GLN A 185 -6.21 8.88 -9.38
CA GLN A 185 -6.94 8.84 -8.10
C GLN A 185 -7.58 7.47 -7.84
N TYR A 186 -8.17 6.84 -8.86
CA TYR A 186 -8.66 5.47 -8.75
C TYR A 186 -7.55 4.52 -8.29
N CYS A 187 -6.40 4.54 -8.98
CA CYS A 187 -5.30 3.64 -8.70
C CYS A 187 -4.63 3.93 -7.35
N ASN A 188 -4.49 5.20 -6.96
CA ASN A 188 -4.02 5.60 -5.64
C ASN A 188 -4.93 5.03 -4.54
N ASP A 189 -6.24 5.19 -4.73
CA ASP A 189 -7.19 4.79 -3.70
C ASP A 189 -7.31 3.26 -3.59
N ILE A 190 -7.45 2.54 -4.71
CA ILE A 190 -7.63 1.08 -4.70
C ILE A 190 -6.37 0.34 -4.26
N ASN A 191 -5.19 0.78 -4.70
CA ASN A 191 -3.95 0.06 -4.40
C ASN A 191 -3.41 0.37 -3.00
N PHE A 192 -3.61 1.59 -2.49
CA PHE A 192 -2.96 2.05 -1.27
C PHE A 192 -3.94 2.40 -0.15
N ARG A 193 -4.93 3.26 -0.42
CA ARG A 193 -5.70 3.94 0.64
C ARG A 193 -6.84 3.10 1.18
N ALA A 194 -7.62 2.46 0.30
CA ALA A 194 -8.83 1.77 0.70
C ALA A 194 -8.55 0.65 1.72
N GLY A 195 -7.52 -0.16 1.47
CA GLY A 195 -7.09 -1.19 2.41
C GLY A 195 -6.55 -0.63 3.73
N ASN A 196 -5.82 0.49 3.68
CA ASN A 196 -5.34 1.18 4.88
C ASN A 196 -6.50 1.66 5.76
N THR A 197 -7.47 2.36 5.17
CA THR A 197 -8.66 2.85 5.88
C THR A 197 -9.48 1.70 6.43
N ASN A 198 -9.64 0.61 5.69
CA ASN A 198 -10.41 -0.55 6.16
C ASN A 198 -9.77 -1.20 7.40
N ILE A 199 -8.45 -1.41 7.38
CA ILE A 199 -7.71 -1.84 8.59
C ILE A 199 -7.96 -0.85 9.74
N ALA A 200 -7.82 0.46 9.50
CA ALA A 200 -7.97 1.47 10.54
C ALA A 200 -9.39 1.51 11.15
N ILE A 201 -10.44 1.38 10.32
CA ILE A 201 -11.84 1.31 10.75
C ILE A 201 -12.03 0.11 11.68
N ARG A 202 -11.61 -1.08 11.25
CA ARG A 202 -11.83 -2.32 12.02
C ARG A 202 -11.02 -2.33 13.31
N HIS A 203 -9.75 -1.93 13.23
CA HIS A 203 -8.86 -1.85 14.37
C HIS A 203 -9.35 -0.84 15.42
N SER A 204 -9.81 0.34 14.99
CA SER A 204 -10.37 1.35 15.90
C SER A 204 -11.69 0.90 16.53
N ALA A 205 -12.58 0.26 15.76
CA ALA A 205 -13.85 -0.27 16.26
C ALA A 205 -13.67 -1.37 17.32
N ALA A 206 -12.57 -2.14 17.24
CA ALA A 206 -12.18 -3.12 18.24
C ALA A 206 -11.53 -2.52 19.50
N GLY A 207 -11.49 -1.19 19.62
CA GLY A 207 -10.87 -0.45 20.73
C GLY A 207 -9.36 -0.23 20.57
N GLY A 208 -8.81 -0.52 19.39
CA GLY A 208 -7.40 -0.40 19.09
C GLY A 208 -6.90 1.04 19.05
N ASN A 209 -5.68 1.25 19.52
CA ASN A 209 -5.04 2.57 19.53
C ASN A 209 -4.54 2.92 18.11
N THR A 210 -5.38 3.62 17.35
CA THR A 210 -5.22 3.81 15.90
C THR A 210 -4.96 5.27 15.56
N TYR A 211 -4.01 5.52 14.66
CA TYR A 211 -3.71 6.84 14.12
C TYR A 211 -3.56 6.75 12.61
N MET A 212 -4.10 7.73 11.89
CA MET A 212 -4.01 7.79 10.43
C MET A 212 -3.30 9.07 9.98
N TYR A 213 -2.48 8.95 8.93
CA TYR A 213 -1.82 10.10 8.29
C TYR A 213 -2.06 10.16 6.78
N PHE A 214 -1.92 11.36 6.22
CA PHE A 214 -1.90 11.57 4.78
C PHE A 214 -0.89 12.67 4.40
N ILE A 215 0.01 12.38 3.45
CA ILE A 215 1.08 13.31 3.06
C ILE A 215 0.77 13.93 1.70
N LYS A 216 0.69 15.26 1.69
CA LYS A 216 0.43 16.13 0.52
C LYS A 216 1.61 17.03 0.19
N LYS A 217 2.52 17.20 1.14
CA LYS A 217 3.79 17.90 0.99
C LYS A 217 4.86 17.25 1.87
N PRO A 218 6.13 17.47 1.53
CA PRO A 218 6.63 18.24 0.38
C PRO A 218 6.74 17.43 -0.93
N VAL A 219 6.75 18.16 -2.05
CA VAL A 219 6.93 17.61 -3.40
C VAL A 219 8.39 17.75 -3.78
N THR A 220 9.16 16.68 -3.63
CA THR A 220 10.60 16.67 -3.95
C THR A 220 10.86 16.44 -5.43
N THR A 221 9.90 15.83 -6.14
CA THR A 221 9.93 15.62 -7.58
C THR A 221 8.68 16.24 -8.23
N PRO A 222 8.74 17.49 -8.74
CA PRO A 222 7.56 18.23 -9.21
C PRO A 222 6.69 17.50 -10.24
N TYR A 223 7.30 16.73 -11.14
CA TYR A 223 6.57 15.98 -12.17
C TYR A 223 5.95 14.67 -11.63
N LEU A 224 6.27 14.22 -10.41
CA LEU A 224 5.70 13.04 -9.77
C LEU A 224 4.81 13.37 -8.57
N GLY A 225 4.82 14.61 -8.08
CA GLY A 225 4.03 15.00 -6.91
C GLY A 225 4.57 14.36 -5.62
N VAL A 226 3.68 14.09 -4.66
CA VAL A 226 4.04 13.34 -3.44
C VAL A 226 3.83 11.86 -3.71
N MET A 227 4.76 11.31 -4.46
CA MET A 227 4.73 9.92 -4.93
C MET A 227 4.94 8.89 -3.80
N HIS A 228 4.91 7.61 -4.16
CA HIS A 228 5.27 6.52 -3.27
C HIS A 228 6.66 6.72 -2.65
N ALA A 229 6.82 6.35 -1.38
CA ALA A 229 8.04 6.54 -0.58
C ALA A 229 8.51 7.99 -0.36
N ALA A 230 7.74 9.02 -0.77
CA ALA A 230 8.14 10.43 -0.65
C ALA A 230 8.38 10.91 0.80
N GLU A 231 7.90 10.18 1.80
CA GLU A 231 8.10 10.50 3.21
C GLU A 231 9.43 9.99 3.79
N LEU A 232 10.08 9.02 3.12
CA LEU A 232 11.28 8.37 3.64
C LEU A 232 12.47 9.33 3.87
N PRO A 233 12.77 10.31 3.01
CA PRO A 233 13.82 11.32 3.26
C PRO A 233 13.59 12.15 4.51
N TYR A 234 12.33 12.33 4.88
CA TYR A 234 11.98 13.09 6.07
C TYR A 234 12.15 12.26 7.34
N LEU A 235 12.08 10.92 7.24
CA LEU A 235 12.34 10.00 8.34
C LEU A 235 13.83 9.63 8.48
N PHE A 236 14.53 9.44 7.37
CA PHE A 236 15.88 8.89 7.31
C PHE A 236 16.89 9.87 6.70
N ASP A 237 18.17 9.55 6.80
CA ASP A 237 19.22 10.29 6.10
C ASP A 237 19.45 9.66 4.74
N THR A 238 18.48 9.84 3.84
CA THR A 238 18.52 9.28 2.50
C THR A 238 19.60 9.99 1.67
N PRO A 239 20.52 9.26 1.02
CA PRO A 239 21.54 9.87 0.19
C PRO A 239 20.95 10.70 -0.95
N SER A 240 21.60 11.82 -1.31
CA SER A 240 21.20 12.66 -2.45
C SER A 240 21.28 11.94 -3.81
N THR A 241 21.95 10.79 -3.85
CA THR A 241 22.04 9.92 -5.02
C THR A 241 20.94 8.86 -5.10
N ASP A 242 19.90 8.95 -4.25
CA ASP A 242 18.77 8.02 -4.33
C ASP A 242 18.13 8.08 -5.73
N PRO A 243 18.20 7.00 -6.52
CA PRO A 243 17.75 6.98 -7.90
C PRO A 243 16.24 7.22 -8.04
N MET A 244 15.47 7.04 -6.96
CA MET A 244 14.03 7.28 -6.96
C MET A 244 13.65 8.74 -6.74
N GLY A 245 14.61 9.66 -6.52
CA GLY A 245 14.31 11.09 -6.45
C GLY A 245 13.53 11.50 -5.21
N SER A 246 13.67 10.75 -4.11
CA SER A 246 13.08 11.14 -2.83
C SER A 246 13.59 12.52 -2.36
N GLY A 247 14.74 12.97 -2.88
CA GLY A 247 15.09 14.38 -3.00
C GLY A 247 16.15 14.84 -2.01
N GLU A 248 16.77 15.98 -2.31
CA GLU A 248 17.62 16.68 -1.35
C GLU A 248 16.73 17.48 -0.39
N ILE A 249 17.02 17.42 0.91
CA ILE A 249 16.48 18.35 1.91
C ILE A 249 17.20 19.68 1.71
N VAL A 250 16.60 20.60 0.96
CA VAL A 250 17.28 21.81 0.48
C VAL A 250 16.76 23.11 1.10
N SER A 251 15.65 23.06 1.83
CA SER A 251 15.02 24.25 2.42
C SER A 251 14.88 24.19 3.93
N ALA A 252 14.67 25.36 4.57
CA ALA A 252 14.38 25.44 6.00
C ALA A 252 13.02 24.81 6.33
N GLU A 253 12.06 24.94 5.40
CA GLU A 253 10.74 24.33 5.46
C GLU A 253 10.84 22.80 5.45
N ASP A 254 11.70 22.22 4.60
CA ASP A 254 11.98 20.77 4.60
C ASP A 254 12.61 20.31 5.93
N CYS A 255 13.43 21.15 6.56
CA CYS A 255 14.07 20.83 7.83
C CYS A 255 13.05 20.80 8.99
N GLU A 256 12.13 21.76 9.04
CA GLU A 256 11.03 21.77 10.02
C GLU A 256 10.11 20.56 9.80
N PHE A 257 9.75 20.27 8.53
CA PHE A 257 8.96 19.09 8.21
C PHE A 257 9.64 17.79 8.66
N ARG A 258 10.95 17.65 8.36
CA ARG A 258 11.79 16.53 8.83
C ARG A 258 11.76 16.41 10.35
N HIS A 259 11.84 17.53 11.06
CA HIS A 259 11.80 17.53 12.52
C HIS A 259 10.45 17.01 13.03
N VAL A 260 9.34 17.57 12.53
CA VAL A 260 7.98 17.21 12.95
C VAL A 260 7.68 15.74 12.67
N ILE A 261 7.96 15.24 11.46
CA ILE A 261 7.65 13.84 11.11
C ILE A 261 8.46 12.87 11.97
N LYS A 262 9.76 13.15 12.20
CA LYS A 262 10.61 12.30 13.04
C LYS A 262 10.13 12.32 14.49
N GLU A 263 9.76 13.49 14.99
CA GLU A 263 9.22 13.61 16.35
C GLU A 263 7.94 12.77 16.50
N MET A 264 6.98 12.89 15.57
CA MET A 264 5.72 12.15 15.63
C MET A 264 5.94 10.63 15.54
N TRP A 265 6.78 10.15 14.62
CA TRP A 265 7.09 8.72 14.48
C TRP A 265 7.81 8.18 15.71
N THR A 266 8.78 8.92 16.26
CA THR A 266 9.52 8.48 17.46
C THR A 266 8.66 8.57 18.73
N ASN A 267 7.76 9.55 18.83
CA ASN A 267 6.76 9.63 19.90
C ASN A 267 5.82 8.44 19.88
N PHE A 268 5.31 8.07 18.70
CA PHE A 268 4.50 6.86 18.55
C PHE A 268 5.29 5.60 18.90
N ALA A 269 6.52 5.46 18.38
CA ALA A 269 7.37 4.30 18.67
C ALA A 269 7.66 4.16 20.18
N ARG A 270 7.80 5.27 20.90
CA ARG A 270 8.06 5.31 22.35
C ARG A 270 6.78 5.05 23.16
N THR A 271 5.71 5.78 22.88
CA THR A 271 4.55 5.90 23.77
C THR A 271 3.26 5.28 23.23
N GLY A 272 3.15 5.10 21.91
CA GLY A 272 1.89 4.77 21.22
C GLY A 272 1.03 6.00 20.93
N ASN A 273 1.53 7.21 21.17
CA ASN A 273 0.87 8.47 20.82
C ASN A 273 1.84 9.32 19.97
N PRO A 274 1.49 9.67 18.72
CA PRO A 274 2.35 10.46 17.83
C PRO A 274 2.31 11.96 18.10
N SER A 275 1.48 12.45 19.02
CA SER A 275 1.36 13.90 19.29
C SER A 275 2.69 14.54 19.68
N THR A 276 2.86 15.82 19.34
CA THR A 276 3.98 16.67 19.77
C THR A 276 3.46 17.83 20.63
N ASP A 277 4.35 18.66 21.16
CA ASP A 277 3.95 19.87 21.90
C ASP A 277 3.18 20.87 21.03
N LYS A 278 3.41 20.83 19.70
CA LYS A 278 2.81 21.74 18.71
C LYS A 278 1.56 21.15 18.05
N TYR A 279 1.52 19.84 17.85
CA TYR A 279 0.46 19.17 17.11
C TYR A 279 -0.18 18.07 17.94
N GLU A 280 -1.44 18.31 18.33
CA GLU A 280 -2.30 17.24 18.88
C GLU A 280 -2.71 16.31 17.74
N TRP A 281 -2.29 15.05 17.81
CA TRP A 281 -2.70 14.02 16.88
C TRP A 281 -3.78 13.16 17.54
N LYS A 282 -5.00 13.28 17.04
CA LYS A 282 -6.16 12.56 17.58
C LYS A 282 -6.23 11.15 17.04
N LYS A 283 -6.75 10.23 17.85
CA LYS A 283 -6.97 8.85 17.44
C LYS A 283 -7.96 8.79 16.29
N PHE A 284 -7.72 7.89 15.36
CA PHE A 284 -8.64 7.58 14.29
C PHE A 284 -9.91 6.93 14.85
N SER A 285 -11.05 7.26 14.26
CA SER A 285 -12.35 6.62 14.48
C SER A 285 -13.06 6.51 13.15
N GLY A 286 -13.78 5.40 12.90
CA GLY A 286 -14.53 5.21 11.65
C GLY A 286 -15.59 6.29 11.36
N ASP A 287 -16.14 6.93 12.40
CA ASP A 287 -17.19 7.95 12.26
C ASP A 287 -16.66 9.28 11.67
N ASP A 288 -15.55 9.78 12.22
CA ASP A 288 -14.98 11.08 11.82
C ASP A 288 -13.82 10.96 10.81
N ARG A 289 -13.25 9.75 10.64
CA ARG A 289 -12.03 9.45 9.87
C ARG A 289 -10.94 10.52 10.04
N GLN A 290 -10.63 10.83 11.30
CA GLN A 290 -9.67 11.88 11.62
C GLN A 290 -8.26 11.47 11.19
N THR A 291 -7.62 12.31 10.37
CA THR A 291 -6.32 12.04 9.76
C THR A 291 -5.41 13.24 9.98
N MET A 292 -4.16 12.99 10.40
CA MET A 292 -3.13 14.02 10.41
C MET A 292 -2.67 14.25 8.97
N VAL A 293 -2.96 15.42 8.44
CA VAL A 293 -2.58 15.80 7.08
C VAL A 293 -1.29 16.61 7.14
N PHE A 294 -0.30 16.15 6.38
CA PHE A 294 0.98 16.81 6.18
C PHE A 294 0.91 17.60 4.88
N ASP A 295 0.54 18.88 4.98
CA ASP A 295 0.49 19.85 3.89
C ASP A 295 1.31 21.10 4.29
N ASP A 296 1.13 22.24 3.62
CA ASP A 296 1.67 23.54 4.07
C ASP A 296 1.32 23.82 5.53
N ASP A 297 0.06 23.52 5.90
CA ASP A 297 -0.43 23.55 7.27
C ASP A 297 -0.64 22.12 7.77
N ILE A 298 0.29 21.63 8.60
CA ILE A 298 0.16 20.33 9.26
C ILE A 298 -0.99 20.39 10.28
N GLY A 299 -1.94 19.46 10.19
CA GLY A 299 -3.05 19.42 11.14
C GLY A 299 -4.06 18.30 10.94
N MET A 300 -4.91 18.12 11.95
CA MET A 300 -6.01 17.14 11.90
C MET A 300 -7.11 17.60 10.93
N GLN A 301 -7.47 16.73 10.01
CA GLN A 301 -8.63 16.89 9.13
C GLN A 301 -9.58 15.69 9.27
N LYS A 302 -10.85 15.90 8.98
CA LYS A 302 -11.89 14.86 9.03
C LYS A 302 -12.28 14.49 7.62
N ASP A 303 -12.47 13.18 7.39
CA ASP A 303 -13.13 12.66 6.19
C ASP A 303 -12.59 13.26 4.87
N ILE A 304 -11.26 13.24 4.71
CA ILE A 304 -10.55 13.97 3.65
C ILE A 304 -10.90 13.52 2.22
N PHE A 305 -11.53 12.35 2.06
CA PHE A 305 -11.97 11.81 0.78
C PHE A 305 -13.51 11.66 0.68
N GLY A 306 -14.23 11.73 1.80
CA GLY A 306 -15.68 11.66 1.83
C GLY A 306 -16.25 10.43 1.10
N ARG A 307 -17.33 10.69 0.36
CA ARG A 307 -18.06 9.68 -0.42
C ARG A 307 -17.18 8.85 -1.35
N ARG A 308 -16.09 9.43 -1.87
CA ARG A 308 -15.17 8.75 -2.79
C ARG A 308 -14.58 7.50 -2.16
N GLU A 309 -14.18 7.59 -0.89
CA GLU A 309 -13.60 6.47 -0.14
C GLU A 309 -14.66 5.41 0.20
N ASP A 310 -15.89 5.81 0.55
CA ASP A 310 -16.98 4.87 0.88
C ASP A 310 -17.32 3.94 -0.27
N LEU A 311 -17.31 4.48 -1.50
CA LEU A 311 -17.80 3.77 -2.68
C LEU A 311 -16.98 2.51 -2.94
N MET A 312 -15.67 2.59 -2.75
CA MET A 312 -14.76 1.51 -3.09
C MET A 312 -14.54 0.45 -2.03
N MET A 313 -14.90 0.72 -0.77
CA MET A 313 -14.71 -0.25 0.32
C MET A 313 -15.34 -1.61 0.02
N SER A 314 -16.48 -1.60 -0.67
CA SER A 314 -17.24 -2.81 -1.02
C SER A 314 -16.49 -3.80 -1.91
N TRP A 315 -15.60 -3.32 -2.79
CA TRP A 315 -14.79 -4.20 -3.65
C TRP A 315 -13.31 -4.18 -3.32
N ALA A 316 -12.79 -3.18 -2.60
CA ALA A 316 -11.37 -3.11 -2.24
C ALA A 316 -10.89 -4.32 -1.42
N GLU A 317 -11.76 -4.91 -0.59
CA GLU A 317 -11.44 -6.15 0.14
C GLU A 317 -11.22 -7.35 -0.81
N ARG A 318 -11.99 -7.39 -1.91
CA ARG A 318 -12.00 -8.50 -2.86
C ARG A 318 -11.02 -8.29 -4.00
N LEU A 319 -10.88 -7.06 -4.47
CA LEU A 319 -9.95 -6.61 -5.49
C LEU A 319 -8.67 -6.12 -4.83
N GLY A 320 -7.98 -7.00 -4.11
CA GLY A 320 -6.63 -6.70 -3.68
C GLY A 320 -5.65 -6.69 -4.86
N ASN A 321 -4.47 -6.12 -4.63
CA ASN A 321 -3.50 -5.84 -5.70
C ASN A 321 -3.01 -7.11 -6.40
N GLY A 322 -3.09 -8.30 -5.78
CA GLY A 322 -2.83 -9.60 -6.40
C GLY A 322 -4.08 -10.37 -6.85
N SER A 323 -5.12 -9.72 -7.39
CA SER A 323 -6.33 -10.45 -7.81
C SER A 323 -6.02 -11.55 -8.83
N SER A 324 -6.53 -12.76 -8.57
CA SER A 324 -6.34 -14.02 -9.30
C SER A 324 -6.79 -14.04 -10.77
N LYS A 325 -7.21 -12.89 -11.30
CA LYS A 325 -7.50 -12.66 -12.72
C LYS A 325 -6.52 -11.68 -13.34
N ARG A 326 -5.26 -11.73 -12.90
CA ARG A 326 -4.14 -11.23 -13.71
C ARG A 326 -3.96 -12.04 -14.99
N VAL A 327 -4.65 -13.18 -15.16
CA VAL A 327 -4.71 -13.95 -16.41
C VAL A 327 -5.60 -13.23 -17.43
N CYS A 328 -4.99 -12.54 -18.38
CA CYS A 328 -5.57 -12.27 -19.69
C CYS A 328 -4.56 -12.62 -20.77
#